data_AF-A0A7C6M274-F1
#
_entry.id   AF-A0A7C6M274-F1
#
_cell.length_a   1.000
_cell.length_b   1.000
_cell.length_c   1.000
_cell.angle_alpha   90.00
_cell.angle_beta   90.00
_cell.angle_gamma   90.00
#
_symmetry.space_group_name_H-M   'P 1'
#
loop_
_entity.id
_entity.type
_entity.pdbx_description
1 polymer ?
#
loop_
_entity_poly.entity_id
_entity_poly.type
_entity_poly.pdbx_seq_one_letter_code
_entity_poly.pdbx_strand_id
1 'polypeptide(L)'
;MTTRRDFIKTLAGSSAALASGGSLLQFTSCMSNKGVSREKDITAETAPLWKGFNLLNKFNPDRQSAFDEKDFELMAEWGFNFVRIPLSYWCWSQEEDWYRIDENILQEID
;
A
#
# COMPACT_ATOMS: atom_id res chain seq x y z
N MET A 1 -2.46 35.06 -6.03
CA MET A 1 -2.33 33.59 -5.99
C MET A 1 -3.72 33.02 -5.79
N THR A 2 -4.31 32.37 -6.81
CA THR A 2 -5.62 31.72 -6.68
C THR A 2 -5.45 30.38 -5.97
N THR A 3 -6.15 30.20 -4.86
CA THR A 3 -6.03 29.00 -4.02
C THR A 3 -6.83 27.85 -4.64
N ARG A 4 -6.38 26.60 -4.45
CA ARG A 4 -7.04 25.38 -4.97
C ARG A 4 -8.54 25.29 -4.59
N ARG A 5 -8.92 25.87 -3.44
CA ARG A 5 -10.31 25.95 -2.97
C ARG A 5 -11.16 26.90 -3.81
N ASP A 6 -10.57 27.98 -4.34
CA ASP A 6 -11.28 28.95 -5.18
C ASP A 6 -11.58 28.34 -6.55
N PHE A 7 -10.65 27.54 -7.09
CA PHE A 7 -10.85 26.79 -8.32
C PHE A 7 -12.03 25.79 -8.23
N ILE A 8 -12.13 25.02 -7.13
CA ILE A 8 -13.24 24.06 -6.94
C ILE A 8 -14.58 24.78 -6.84
N LYS A 9 -14.63 25.94 -6.17
CA LYS A 9 -15.86 26.75 -6.07
C LYS A 9 -16.26 27.32 -7.43
N THR A 10 -15.31 27.77 -8.25
CA THR A 10 -15.58 28.25 -9.61
C THR A 10 -16.09 27.12 -10.51
N LEU A 11 -15.50 25.92 -10.44
CA LEU A 11 -15.92 24.77 -11.25
C LEU A 11 -17.34 24.29 -10.89
N ALA A 12 -17.67 24.24 -9.58
CA ALA A 12 -19.01 23.88 -9.12
C ALA A 12 -20.07 24.96 -9.43
N GLY A 13 -19.66 26.23 -9.48
CA GLY A 13 -20.56 27.35 -9.81
C GLY A 13 -20.86 27.51 -11.31
N SER A 14 -20.00 26.99 -12.19
CA SER A 14 -20.13 27.17 -13.64
C SER A 14 -20.86 26.03 -14.37
N SER A 15 -21.10 24.88 -13.71
CA SER A 15 -21.91 23.79 -14.28
C SER A 15 -23.43 24.06 -14.31
N ALA A 16 -23.91 25.13 -13.67
CA ALA A 16 -25.32 25.51 -13.70
C ALA A 16 -25.74 26.34 -14.93
N ALA A 17 -24.79 26.77 -15.78
CA ALA A 17 -25.03 27.68 -16.90
C ALA A 17 -24.95 27.03 -18.29
N LEU A 18 -25.14 25.71 -18.39
CA LEU A 18 -25.38 25.00 -19.66
C LEU A 18 -26.75 24.29 -19.62
N ALA A 19 -27.77 25.04 -19.20
CA ALA A 19 -29.17 24.66 -19.35
C ALA A 19 -29.80 25.49 -20.50
N SER A 20 -29.26 25.37 -21.71
CA SER A 20 -29.95 25.82 -22.92
C SER A 20 -29.49 25.01 -24.14
N GLY A 21 -30.34 24.06 -24.53
CA GLY A 21 -30.39 23.54 -25.90
C GLY A 21 -29.37 22.47 -26.25
N GLY A 22 -29.68 21.22 -25.96
CA GLY A 22 -28.96 20.08 -26.54
C GLY A 22 -29.38 18.77 -25.90
N SER A 23 -30.00 17.90 -26.69
CA SER A 23 -30.39 16.54 -26.32
C SER A 23 -29.28 15.81 -25.55
N LEU A 24 -29.54 15.46 -24.29
CA LEU A 24 -28.66 14.61 -23.47
C LEU A 24 -29.45 13.45 -22.85
N LEU A 25 -30.31 12.82 -23.66
CA LEU A 25 -30.83 11.48 -23.38
C LEU A 25 -29.74 10.41 -23.62
N GLN A 26 -28.57 10.50 -22.96
CA GLN A 26 -27.59 9.40 -23.00
C GLN A 26 -26.42 9.59 -22.03
N PHE A 27 -26.64 9.50 -20.72
CA PHE A 27 -25.55 9.18 -19.78
C PHE A 27 -25.95 8.27 -18.61
N THR A 28 -27.17 7.73 -18.59
CA THR A 28 -27.65 6.91 -17.47
C THR A 28 -27.31 5.41 -17.57
N SER A 29 -26.46 4.99 -18.52
CA SER A 29 -26.15 3.57 -18.72
C SER A 29 -24.64 3.29 -18.73
N CYS A 30 -24.05 3.36 -17.55
CA CYS A 30 -22.92 2.58 -17.04
C CYS A 30 -22.63 3.18 -15.66
N MET A 31 -22.76 2.51 -14.52
CA MET A 31 -22.23 1.20 -14.25
C MET A 31 -23.12 0.51 -13.22
N SER A 32 -23.51 -0.71 -13.57
CA SER A 32 -24.01 -1.74 -12.66
C SER A 32 -23.08 -1.82 -11.45
N ASN A 33 -23.61 -1.47 -10.27
CA ASN A 33 -22.94 -1.61 -8.99
C ASN A 33 -22.83 -3.11 -8.69
N LYS A 34 -21.86 -3.80 -9.32
CA LYS A 34 -21.42 -5.10 -8.84
C LYS A 34 -20.99 -4.87 -7.40
N GLY A 35 -21.72 -5.45 -6.45
CA GLY A 35 -21.37 -5.43 -5.05
C GLY A 35 -19.98 -6.03 -4.88
N VAL A 36 -18.96 -5.16 -4.91
CA VAL A 36 -17.66 -5.44 -4.32
C VAL A 36 -17.99 -5.71 -2.87
N SER A 37 -17.88 -6.97 -2.44
CA SER A 37 -17.84 -7.31 -1.03
C SER A 37 -16.72 -6.49 -0.44
N ARG A 38 -17.06 -5.40 0.25
CA ARG A 38 -16.10 -4.62 1.02
C ARG A 38 -15.53 -5.60 2.03
N GLU A 39 -14.31 -6.04 1.78
CA GLU A 39 -13.50 -6.72 2.77
C GLU A 39 -13.54 -5.83 4.01
N LYS A 40 -13.96 -6.40 5.14
CA LYS A 40 -14.15 -5.62 6.36
C LYS A 40 -12.82 -4.97 6.70
N ASP A 41 -12.79 -3.64 6.74
CA ASP A 41 -11.62 -2.89 7.17
C ASP A 41 -11.20 -3.38 8.57
N ILE A 42 -9.90 -3.63 8.73
CA ILE A 42 -9.32 -4.05 10.01
C ILE A 42 -9.36 -2.86 10.96
N THR A 43 -10.42 -2.73 11.74
CA THR A 43 -10.50 -1.82 12.89
C THR A 43 -9.84 -2.44 14.12
N ALA A 44 -9.50 -1.63 15.12
CA ALA A 44 -8.89 -2.10 16.37
C ALA A 44 -9.72 -3.21 17.07
N GLU A 45 -11.05 -3.18 16.94
CA GLU A 45 -11.94 -4.18 17.55
C GLU A 45 -12.04 -5.48 16.73
N THR A 46 -11.76 -5.40 15.42
CA THR A 46 -11.82 -6.54 14.49
C THR A 46 -10.45 -7.13 14.17
N ALA A 47 -9.37 -6.47 14.62
CA ALA A 47 -8.01 -6.91 14.36
C ALA A 47 -7.75 -8.27 15.03
N PRO A 48 -7.22 -9.25 14.29
CA PRO A 48 -6.81 -10.50 14.91
C PRO A 48 -5.68 -10.21 15.91
N LEU A 49 -5.60 -11.01 16.98
CA LEU A 49 -4.44 -10.95 17.86
C LEU A 49 -3.20 -11.36 17.07
N TRP A 50 -2.26 -10.43 16.89
CA TRP A 50 -1.01 -10.67 16.18
C TRP A 50 -0.08 -11.48 17.07
N LYS A 51 0.18 -12.71 16.65
CA LYS A 51 1.12 -13.63 17.29
C LYS A 51 2.12 -14.04 16.25
N GLY A 52 3.39 -13.83 16.57
CA GLY A 52 4.43 -13.90 15.56
C GLY A 52 5.84 -13.82 16.10
N PHE A 53 6.77 -13.78 15.15
CA PHE A 53 8.20 -13.71 15.40
C PHE A 53 8.85 -12.53 14.67
N ASN A 54 10.12 -12.31 14.95
CA ASN A 54 10.96 -11.39 14.17
C ASN A 54 11.94 -12.21 13.32
N LEU A 55 12.00 -11.96 12.02
CA LEU A 55 13.01 -12.54 11.14
C LEU A 55 14.20 -11.58 11.04
N LEU A 56 15.36 -12.02 11.54
CA LEU A 56 16.53 -11.17 11.75
C LEU A 56 17.57 -11.32 10.62
N ASN A 57 17.15 -11.70 9.42
CA ASN A 57 18.09 -12.04 8.35
C ASN A 57 18.78 -10.81 7.75
N LYS A 58 18.18 -9.62 7.85
CA LYS A 58 18.67 -8.34 7.27
C LYS A 58 18.66 -7.17 8.27
N PHE A 59 18.83 -7.43 9.57
CA PHE A 59 18.93 -6.35 10.56
C PHE A 59 20.35 -5.82 10.75
N ASN A 60 21.37 -6.62 10.42
CA ASN A 60 22.79 -6.27 10.57
C ASN A 60 23.47 -6.30 9.20
N PRO A 61 24.06 -5.19 8.72
CA PRO A 61 24.74 -5.14 7.43
C PRO A 61 25.92 -6.12 7.34
N ASP A 62 26.58 -6.48 8.45
CA ASP A 62 27.72 -7.41 8.47
C ASP A 62 27.32 -8.88 8.29
N ARG A 63 26.05 -9.21 8.59
CA ARG A 63 25.55 -10.58 8.61
C ARG A 63 24.17 -10.62 7.98
N GLN A 64 24.17 -10.65 6.66
CA GLN A 64 22.96 -10.68 5.86
C GLN A 64 22.71 -12.08 5.31
N SER A 65 21.44 -12.46 5.25
CA SER A 65 20.97 -13.67 4.57
C SER A 65 19.62 -13.38 3.91
N ALA A 66 19.27 -14.15 2.89
CA ALA A 66 17.93 -14.16 2.34
C ALA A 66 16.94 -14.76 3.35
N PHE A 67 15.65 -14.46 3.19
CA PHE A 67 14.59 -15.12 3.95
C PHE A 67 14.26 -16.47 3.29
N ASP A 68 14.12 -17.53 4.09
CA ASP A 68 13.70 -18.84 3.58
C ASP A 68 12.17 -18.93 3.63
N GLU A 69 11.55 -19.32 2.52
CA GLU A 69 10.09 -19.48 2.42
C GLU A 69 9.57 -20.51 3.43
N LYS A 70 10.38 -21.53 3.77
CA LYS A 70 10.04 -22.55 4.75
C LYS A 70 9.78 -21.98 6.15
N ASP A 71 10.45 -20.89 6.52
CA ASP A 71 10.22 -20.25 7.81
C ASP A 71 8.77 -19.73 7.89
N PHE A 72 8.23 -19.19 6.79
CA PHE A 72 6.85 -18.73 6.70
C PHE A 72 5.86 -19.90 6.64
N GLU A 73 6.19 -20.98 5.93
CA GLU A 73 5.38 -22.19 5.89
C GLU A 73 5.20 -22.80 7.30
N LEU A 74 6.31 -22.95 8.04
CA LEU A 74 6.29 -23.47 9.41
C LEU A 74 5.52 -22.55 10.36
N MET A 75 5.67 -21.23 10.22
CA MET A 75 4.90 -20.26 10.99
C MET A 75 3.40 -20.41 10.75
N ALA A 76 2.98 -20.59 9.50
CA ALA A 76 1.59 -20.80 9.13
C ALA A 76 1.05 -22.14 9.67
N GLU A 77 1.84 -23.22 9.57
CA GLU A 77 1.49 -24.55 10.10
C GLU A 77 1.28 -24.52 11.61
N TRP A 78 2.11 -23.77 12.35
CA TRP A 78 1.98 -23.62 13.80
C TRP A 78 0.89 -22.63 14.24
N GLY A 79 0.23 -21.96 13.30
CA GLY A 79 -0.89 -21.05 13.58
C GLY A 79 -0.47 -19.65 14.02
N PHE A 80 0.75 -19.22 13.71
CA PHE A 80 1.15 -17.82 13.82
C PHE A 80 0.63 -17.03 12.61
N ASN A 81 0.28 -15.76 12.83
CA ASN A 81 -0.39 -14.92 11.83
C ASN A 81 0.32 -13.59 11.59
N PHE A 82 1.51 -13.40 12.18
CA PHE A 82 2.26 -12.17 12.09
C PHE A 82 3.76 -12.45 12.03
N VAL A 83 4.49 -11.63 11.29
CA VAL A 83 5.95 -11.62 11.26
C VAL A 83 6.44 -10.20 11.14
N ARG A 84 7.46 -9.85 11.92
CA ARG A 84 8.13 -8.55 11.80
C ARG A 84 9.49 -8.77 11.17
N ILE A 85 9.79 -7.98 10.14
CA ILE A 85 11.06 -8.04 9.43
C ILE A 85 11.83 -6.75 9.72
N PRO A 86 12.67 -6.70 10.78
CA PRO A 86 13.58 -5.57 10.97
C PRO A 86 14.63 -5.56 9.86
N LEU A 87 14.59 -4.50 9.07
CA LEU A 87 15.53 -4.25 8.00
C LEU A 87 16.42 -3.05 8.35
N SER A 88 17.72 -3.17 8.12
CA SER A 88 18.63 -2.03 8.17
C SER A 88 18.88 -1.53 6.75
N TYR A 89 18.66 -0.23 6.49
CA TYR A 89 18.88 0.34 5.16
C TYR A 89 20.34 0.23 4.68
N TRP A 90 21.28 0.13 5.62
CA TRP A 90 22.68 -0.19 5.33
C TRP A 90 22.88 -1.54 4.66
N CYS A 91 21.86 -2.42 4.64
CA CYS A 91 21.94 -3.67 3.92
C CYS A 91 21.91 -3.48 2.40
N TRP A 92 21.25 -2.43 1.89
CA TRP A 92 21.12 -2.16 0.46
C TRP A 92 21.61 -0.76 0.05
N SER A 93 22.32 -0.08 0.96
CA SER A 93 22.82 1.28 0.79
C SER A 93 24.32 1.32 1.06
N GLN A 94 25.04 2.25 0.42
CA GLN A 94 26.50 2.39 0.54
C GLN A 94 26.86 3.62 1.38
N GLU A 95 27.99 3.57 2.10
CA GLU A 95 28.44 4.69 2.96
C GLU A 95 28.76 5.95 2.13
N GLU A 96 29.32 5.76 0.95
CA GLU A 96 29.72 6.84 0.05
C GLU A 96 28.54 7.49 -0.69
N ASP A 97 27.48 6.72 -0.97
CA ASP A 97 26.28 7.18 -1.65
C ASP A 97 25.03 6.47 -1.12
N TRP A 98 24.53 6.98 0.00
CA TRP A 98 23.32 6.52 0.65
C TRP A 98 22.01 6.63 -0.18
N TYR A 99 21.98 7.43 -1.26
CA TYR A 99 20.82 7.51 -2.15
C TYR A 99 20.81 6.40 -3.19
N ARG A 100 21.94 5.72 -3.37
CA ARG A 100 22.04 4.56 -4.23
C ARG A 100 21.49 3.34 -3.50
N ILE A 101 20.60 2.65 -4.17
CA ILE A 101 19.95 1.43 -3.69
C ILE A 101 20.46 0.25 -4.52
N ASP A 102 20.88 -0.81 -3.85
CA ASP A 102 21.17 -2.09 -4.52
C ASP A 102 19.87 -2.88 -4.73
N GLU A 103 19.36 -2.79 -5.96
CA GLU A 103 18.11 -3.47 -6.36
C GLU A 103 18.17 -5.00 -6.22
N ASN A 104 19.36 -5.62 -6.30
CA ASN A 104 19.47 -7.07 -6.16
C ASN A 104 19.13 -7.51 -4.73
N ILE A 105 19.51 -6.69 -3.73
CA ILE A 105 19.25 -6.97 -2.32
C ILE A 105 17.78 -6.71 -1.97
N LEU A 106 17.15 -5.72 -2.62
CA LEU A 106 15.72 -5.46 -2.48
C LEU A 106 14.85 -6.57 -3.09
N GLN A 107 15.27 -7.18 -4.18
CA GLN A 107 14.56 -8.32 -4.78
C GLN A 107 14.46 -9.54 -3.86
N GLU A 108 15.33 -9.66 -2.84
CA GLU A 108 15.22 -10.71 -1.82
C GLU A 108 14.14 -10.42 -0.76
N ILE A 109 13.55 -9.22 -0.78
CA ILE A 109 12.57 -8.73 0.21
C ILE A 109 11.19 -8.54 -0.43
N ASP A 110 11.14 -8.16 -1.71
CA ASP A 110 9.92 -7.94 -2.50
C ASP A 110 9.15 -9.26 -2.78
#